data_AF-A0A1I6K595-F1
#
_entry.id   AF-A0A1I6K595-F1
#
_cell.length_a   1.000
_cell.length_b   1.000
_cell.length_c   1.000
_cell.angle_alpha   90.00
_cell.angle_beta   90.00
_cell.angle_gamma   90.00
#
_symmetry.space_group_name_H-M   'P 1'
#
loop_
_entity.id
_entity.type
_entity.pdbx_description
1 polymer ?
#
loop_
_entity_poly.entity_id
_entity_poly.type
_entity_poly.pdbx_seq_one_letter_code
_entity_poly.pdbx_strand_id
1 'polypeptide(L)'
;MIIKDKSKKEIINRIIGGEAKNRGFNCDSLRKGQLTHYLAIFSRKTRGKAQRFDIFEDLIHKGKISLVCMGEKIDTEYRDELSFETAMKKFAEYMNTIGYKKWMMH
;
A
#
# COMPACT_ATOMS: atom_id res chain seq x y z
N MET A 1 -19.04 0.45 -10.19
CA MET A 1 -18.43 -0.79 -10.72
C MET A 1 -17.61 -1.41 -9.60
N ILE A 2 -17.78 -2.70 -9.30
CA ILE A 2 -16.95 -3.37 -8.28
C ILE A 2 -15.63 -3.77 -8.94
N ILE A 3 -14.53 -3.12 -8.55
CA ILE A 3 -13.19 -3.49 -9.04
C ILE A 3 -12.84 -4.86 -8.48
N LYS A 4 -12.44 -5.80 -9.35
CA LYS A 4 -12.02 -7.14 -8.93
C LYS A 4 -10.66 -7.09 -8.22
N ASP A 5 -10.45 -7.97 -7.25
CA ASP A 5 -9.20 -8.10 -6.50
C ASP A 5 -7.97 -8.24 -7.39
N LYS A 6 -8.09 -9.04 -8.47
CA LYS A 6 -7.01 -9.22 -9.46
C LYS A 6 -6.60 -7.89 -10.09
N SER A 7 -7.56 -7.10 -10.52
CA SER A 7 -7.33 -5.77 -11.12
C SER A 7 -6.67 -4.81 -10.12
N LYS A 8 -7.12 -4.80 -8.87
CA LYS A 8 -6.50 -3.97 -7.81
C LYS A 8 -5.03 -4.32 -7.61
N LYS A 9 -4.71 -5.62 -7.55
CA LYS A 9 -3.33 -6.11 -7.40
C LYS A 9 -2.46 -5.70 -8.59
N GLU A 10 -2.99 -5.79 -9.82
CA GLU A 10 -2.27 -5.34 -11.02
C GLU A 10 -1.98 -3.83 -10.98
N ILE A 11 -2.95 -3.02 -10.58
CA ILE A 11 -2.79 -1.56 -10.44
C ILE A 11 -1.73 -1.22 -9.37
N ILE A 12 -1.79 -1.86 -8.20
CA ILE A 12 -0.81 -1.67 -7.13
C ILE A 12 0.60 -2.04 -7.61
N ASN A 13 0.75 -3.20 -8.26
CA ASN A 13 2.06 -3.65 -8.74
C ASN A 13 2.62 -2.73 -9.80
N ARG A 14 1.77 -2.23 -10.71
CA ARG A 14 2.16 -1.28 -11.77
C ARG A 14 2.64 0.05 -11.21
N ILE A 15 1.98 0.58 -10.18
CA ILE A 15 2.24 1.93 -9.66
C ILE A 15 3.31 1.93 -8.56
N ILE A 16 3.26 0.95 -7.66
CA ILE A 16 4.07 0.92 -6.44
C ILE A 16 5.10 -0.21 -6.50
N GLY A 17 4.70 -1.38 -7.02
CA GLY A 17 5.50 -2.61 -6.93
C GLY A 17 6.88 -2.51 -7.59
N GLY A 18 6.97 -1.88 -8.76
CA GLY A 18 8.26 -1.71 -9.46
C GLY A 18 9.28 -0.91 -8.62
N GLU A 19 8.87 0.26 -8.13
CA GLU A 19 9.74 1.13 -7.34
C GLU A 19 10.06 0.53 -5.97
N ALA A 20 9.09 -0.13 -5.32
CA ALA A 20 9.31 -0.84 -4.08
C ALA A 20 10.37 -1.95 -4.25
N LYS A 21 10.26 -2.74 -5.32
CA LYS A 21 11.23 -3.81 -5.64
C LYS A 21 12.63 -3.25 -5.88
N ASN A 22 12.76 -2.15 -6.63
CA ASN A 22 14.05 -1.48 -6.86
C ASN A 22 14.72 -1.03 -5.56
N ARG A 23 13.93 -0.76 -4.52
CA ARG A 23 14.40 -0.37 -3.18
C ARG A 23 14.58 -1.55 -2.22
N GLY A 24 14.49 -2.78 -2.72
CA GLY A 24 14.70 -4.01 -1.96
C GLY A 24 13.51 -4.45 -1.11
N PHE A 25 12.30 -4.00 -1.42
CA PHE A 25 11.09 -4.51 -0.78
C PHE A 25 10.59 -5.78 -1.47
N ASN A 26 10.15 -6.72 -0.65
CA ASN A 26 9.30 -7.82 -1.06
C ASN A 26 7.84 -7.38 -0.98
N CYS A 27 7.01 -7.89 -1.89
CA CYS A 27 5.57 -7.62 -1.91
C CYS A 27 4.83 -8.92 -1.61
N ASP A 28 4.20 -8.98 -0.45
CA ASP A 28 3.25 -10.02 -0.09
C ASP A 28 1.84 -9.49 -0.36
N SER A 29 1.03 -10.29 -1.03
CA SER A 29 -0.38 -9.97 -1.27
C SER A 29 -1.26 -10.95 -0.53
N LEU A 30 -2.39 -10.48 -0.02
CA LEU A 30 -3.52 -11.28 0.47
C LEU A 30 -3.36 -11.81 1.89
N ARG A 31 -3.80 -10.97 2.84
CA ARG A 31 -4.25 -11.42 4.15
C ARG A 31 -5.66 -10.89 4.37
N LYS A 32 -6.62 -11.78 4.60
CA LYS A 32 -7.96 -11.37 5.07
C LYS A 32 -7.91 -11.26 6.59
N GLY A 33 -8.04 -10.04 7.09
CA GLY A 33 -8.40 -9.78 8.48
C GLY A 33 -9.92 -9.86 8.66
N GLN A 34 -10.39 -9.83 9.91
CA GLN A 34 -11.83 -9.83 10.20
C GLN A 34 -12.55 -8.60 9.64
N LEU A 35 -11.90 -7.42 9.70
CA LEU A 35 -12.48 -6.12 9.29
C LEU A 35 -11.65 -5.40 8.21
N THR A 36 -10.55 -6.02 7.79
CA THR A 36 -9.60 -5.43 6.84
C THR A 36 -9.21 -6.43 5.78
N HIS A 37 -9.10 -5.95 4.55
CA HIS A 37 -8.62 -6.75 3.43
C HIS A 37 -7.30 -6.18 2.93
N TYR A 38 -6.19 -6.88 3.20
CA TYR A 38 -4.87 -6.43 2.79
C TYR A 38 -4.67 -6.71 1.30
N LEU A 39 -4.50 -5.63 0.55
CA LEU A 39 -4.24 -5.68 -0.89
C LEU A 39 -2.76 -5.90 -1.18
N ALA A 40 -1.88 -5.25 -0.41
CA ALA A 40 -0.44 -5.41 -0.54
C ALA A 40 0.29 -5.09 0.77
N ILE A 41 1.36 -5.81 1.02
CA ILE A 41 2.27 -5.63 2.14
C ILE A 41 3.67 -5.56 1.55
N PHE A 42 4.27 -4.37 1.57
CA PHE A 42 5.66 -4.21 1.16
C PHE A 42 6.54 -4.25 2.40
N SER A 43 7.44 -5.22 2.48
CA SER A 43 8.36 -5.35 3.62
C SER A 43 9.80 -5.48 3.16
N ARG A 44 10.72 -4.91 3.95
CA ARG A 44 12.15 -5.16 3.82
C ARG A 44 12.80 -5.17 5.19
N LYS A 45 13.95 -5.84 5.26
CA LYS A 45 14.85 -5.77 6.41
C LYS A 45 16.24 -5.41 5.92
N THR A 46 16.76 -4.28 6.38
CA THR A 46 18.08 -3.78 5.99
C THR A 46 18.84 -3.36 7.23
N ARG A 47 20.07 -3.85 7.41
CA ARG A 47 20.96 -3.51 8.55
C ARG A 47 20.27 -3.62 9.91
N GLY A 48 19.51 -4.71 10.11
CA GLY A 48 18.79 -4.97 11.37
C GLY A 48 17.48 -4.19 11.56
N LYS A 49 17.19 -3.18 10.72
CA LYS A 49 15.94 -2.39 10.78
C LYS A 49 14.91 -2.95 9.80
N ALA A 50 13.69 -3.16 10.30
CA ALA A 50 12.56 -3.58 9.48
C ALA A 50 11.76 -2.35 9.04
N GLN A 51 11.34 -2.33 7.77
CA GLN A 51 10.42 -1.33 7.26
C GLN A 51 9.28 -2.03 6.54
N ARG A 52 8.05 -1.56 6.78
CA ARG A 52 6.84 -2.15 6.24
C ARG A 52 5.83 -1.09 5.82
N PHE A 53 5.18 -1.34 4.70
CA PHE A 53 4.04 -0.60 4.18
C PHE A 53 2.86 -1.55 3.99
N ASP A 54 1.73 -1.24 4.61
CA ASP A 54 0.50 -2.01 4.48
C ASP A 54 -0.55 -1.22 3.71
N ILE A 55 -1.05 -1.77 2.61
CA ILE A 55 -2.17 -1.23 1.85
C ILE A 55 -3.37 -2.15 2.06
N PHE A 56 -4.45 -1.62 2.63
CA PHE A 56 -5.64 -2.41 2.94
C PHE A 56 -6.94 -1.62 2.78
N GLU A 57 -8.01 -2.36 2.53
CA GLU A 57 -9.37 -1.84 2.48
C GLU A 57 -10.07 -2.04 3.82
N ASP A 58 -10.89 -1.08 4.19
CA ASP A 58 -11.85 -1.20 5.28
C ASP A 58 -13.09 -1.96 4.79
N LEU A 59 -13.40 -3.09 5.43
CA LEU A 59 -14.55 -3.92 5.05
C LEU A 59 -15.89 -3.37 5.57
N ILE A 60 -15.86 -2.49 6.58
CA ILE A 60 -17.04 -1.78 7.10
C ILE A 60 -17.37 -0.61 6.19
N HIS A 61 -16.37 0.21 5.86
CA HIS A 61 -16.52 1.40 5.04
C HIS A 61 -16.11 1.16 3.59
N LYS A 62 -17.06 0.67 2.78
CA LYS A 62 -16.81 0.35 1.35
C LYS A 62 -16.19 1.54 0.62
N GLY A 63 -15.08 1.27 -0.07
CA GLY A 63 -14.34 2.28 -0.84
C GLY A 63 -13.26 2.99 -0.04
N LYS A 64 -13.20 2.83 1.29
CA LYS A 64 -12.11 3.36 2.10
C LYS A 64 -10.89 2.44 2.01
N ILE A 65 -9.74 3.05 1.74
CA ILE A 65 -8.46 2.38 1.60
C ILE A 65 -7.39 3.15 2.36
N SER A 66 -6.47 2.42 2.97
CA SER A 66 -5.45 2.99 3.84
C SER A 66 -4.06 2.50 3.46
N LEU A 67 -3.07 3.37 3.57
CA LEU A 67 -1.65 3.03 3.64
C LEU A 67 -1.17 3.24 5.08
N VAL A 68 -0.54 2.24 5.66
CA VAL A 68 0.16 2.35 6.96
C VAL A 68 1.65 2.19 6.77
N CYS A 69 2.45 3.07 7.38
CA CYS A 69 3.90 3.01 7.42
C CYS A 69 4.42 3.51 8.78
N MET A 70 5.10 2.64 9.53
CA MET A 70 5.80 3.01 10.77
C MET A 70 4.92 3.82 11.75
N GLY A 71 3.69 3.33 12.01
CA GLY A 71 2.74 3.97 12.92
C GLY A 71 1.88 5.07 12.30
N GLU A 72 2.19 5.51 11.07
CA GLU A 72 1.43 6.55 10.39
C GLU A 72 0.48 5.99 9.37
N LYS A 73 -0.71 6.57 9.30
CA LYS A 73 -1.80 6.09 8.47
C LYS A 73 -2.28 7.20 7.54
N ILE A 74 -2.44 6.85 6.27
CA ILE A 74 -3.01 7.71 5.24
C ILE A 74 -4.26 7.05 4.74
N ASP A 75 -5.39 7.71 4.99
CA ASP A 75 -6.69 7.27 4.51
C ASP A 75 -7.06 7.99 3.20
N THR A 76 -7.75 7.27 2.33
CA THR A 76 -8.40 7.82 1.14
C THR A 76 -9.57 6.95 0.73
N GLU A 77 -10.30 7.37 -0.30
CA GLU A 77 -11.52 6.72 -0.76
C GLU A 77 -11.48 6.55 -2.28
N TYR A 78 -12.12 5.50 -2.78
CA TYR A 78 -12.30 5.24 -4.20
C TYR A 78 -13.71 4.71 -4.48
N ARG A 79 -14.19 4.93 -5.71
CA ARG A 79 -15.52 4.50 -6.16
C ARG A 79 -15.49 3.69 -7.46
N ASP A 80 -14.37 3.77 -8.17
CA ASP A 80 -14.13 3.21 -9.49
C ASP A 80 -12.62 3.02 -9.70
N GLU A 81 -12.25 2.44 -10.85
CA GLU A 81 -10.86 2.13 -11.16
C GLU A 81 -9.96 3.38 -11.22
N LEU A 82 -10.47 4.49 -11.76
CA LEU A 82 -9.69 5.72 -11.90
C LEU A 82 -9.38 6.36 -10.53
N SER A 83 -10.38 6.39 -9.64
CA SER A 83 -10.20 6.86 -8.27
C SER A 83 -9.31 5.92 -7.46
N PHE A 84 -9.37 4.61 -7.70
CA PHE A 84 -8.44 3.65 -7.10
C PHE A 84 -7.00 3.87 -7.58
N GLU A 85 -6.81 4.11 -8.88
CA GLU A 85 -5.50 4.44 -9.45
C GLU A 85 -4.94 5.73 -8.84
N THR A 86 -5.79 6.74 -8.67
CA THR A 86 -5.44 8.02 -8.03
C THR A 86 -5.02 7.82 -6.57
N ALA A 87 -5.74 6.97 -5.83
CA ALA A 87 -5.36 6.59 -4.46
C ALA A 87 -3.98 5.92 -4.43
N MET A 88 -3.69 5.01 -5.36
CA MET A 88 -2.37 4.35 -5.43
C MET A 88 -1.25 5.33 -5.78
N LYS A 89 -1.49 6.30 -6.66
CA LYS A 89 -0.52 7.37 -6.96
C LYS A 89 -0.23 8.22 -5.72
N LYS A 90 -1.25 8.58 -4.93
CA LYS A 90 -1.07 9.29 -3.66
C LYS A 90 -0.23 8.49 -2.67
N PHE A 91 -0.46 7.19 -2.56
CA PHE A 91 0.35 6.31 -1.72
C PHE A 91 1.79 6.19 -2.23
N ALA A 92 1.99 6.04 -3.53
CA ALA A 92 3.32 6.01 -4.14
C ALA A 92 4.10 7.31 -3.87
N GLU A 93 3.44 8.47 -4.01
CA GLU A 93 4.04 9.77 -3.70
C GLU A 93 4.47 9.85 -2.23
N TYR A 94 3.62 9.46 -1.29
CA TYR A 94 4.00 9.43 0.13
C TYR A 94 5.18 8.50 0.39
N MET A 95 5.15 7.29 -0.17
CA MET A 95 6.24 6.32 -0.03
C MET A 95 7.56 6.91 -0.54
N ASN A 96 7.56 7.58 -1.68
CA ASN A 96 8.75 8.17 -2.30
C ASN A 96 9.28 9.40 -1.56
N THR A 97 8.40 10.27 -1.09
CA THR A 97 8.76 11.55 -0.46
C THR A 97 9.20 11.38 0.99
N ILE A 98 8.44 10.59 1.76
CA ILE A 98 8.56 10.47 3.21
C ILE A 98 8.86 9.02 3.61
N GLY A 99 8.02 8.08 3.16
CA GLY A 99 8.02 6.69 3.64
C GLY A 99 9.40 6.04 3.58
N TYR A 100 10.02 5.98 2.40
CA TYR A 100 11.33 5.37 2.20
C TYR A 100 12.49 6.10 2.87
N LYS A 101 12.29 7.31 3.40
CA LYS A 101 13.33 8.06 4.12
C LYS A 101 13.22 7.88 5.63
N LYS A 102 12.06 7.47 6.17
CA LYS A 102 11.86 7.29 7.62
C LYS A 102 12.85 6.32 8.28
N TRP A 103 13.36 5.32 7.57
CA TRP A 103 14.38 4.40 8.12
C TRP A 103 15.78 5.03 8.24
N MET A 104 16.05 6.16 7.57
CA MET A 104 17.32 6.90 7.64
C MET A 104 17.33 7.97 8.76
N MET A 105 16.17 8.24 9.38
CA MET A 105 16.01 9.30 10.38
C MET A 105 16.14 8.80 11.84
N HIS A 106 16.34 7.50 12.04
CA HIS A 106 16.62 6.84 13.31
C HIS A 106 17.79 5.89 13.14
#